data_AF-A0A3D1M6U0-F1
#
_entry.id   AF-A0A3D1M6U0-F1
#
_cell.length_a   1.000
_cell.length_b   1.000
_cell.length_c   1.000
_cell.angle_alpha   90.00
_cell.angle_beta   90.00
_cell.angle_gamma   90.00
#
_symmetry.space_group_name_H-M   'P 1'
#
loop_
_entity.id
_entity.type
_entity.pdbx_description
1 polymer ?
#
loop_
_entity_poly.entity_id
_entity_poly.type
_entity_poly.pdbx_seq_one_letter_code
_entity_poly.pdbx_strand_id
1 'polypeptide(L)'
;MRARIRPFYFLIATGGGYAEGEHYLQEITAGDDTYAIVTTQTPTYIYRCDNGIETVQESRYFVGRNAFLELYMDEVIPYPNACYKQRSVVHLAPGAVLILTDGLTGGWSPDGKSFAARCIDQGIRVFREERLIYQDHLYLDMTAEKMQEMGFFGRGNTNYNVVTVLDESVDQQMVERIRK
;
A
#
# COMPACT_ATOMS: atom_id res chain seq x y z
N MET A 1 -10.59 -20.15 18.77
CA MET A 1 -11.01 -19.08 19.71
C MET A 1 -10.11 -17.89 19.41
N ARG A 2 -10.53 -16.93 18.57
CA ARG A 2 -9.68 -15.80 18.13
C ARG A 2 -9.30 -14.94 19.35
N ALA A 3 -8.06 -14.46 19.41
CA ALA A 3 -7.48 -13.73 20.55
C ALA A 3 -8.42 -12.64 21.11
N ARG A 4 -8.49 -12.55 22.44
CA ARG A 4 -9.41 -11.68 23.19
C ARG A 4 -8.98 -10.20 23.20
N ILE A 5 -7.77 -9.89 22.75
CA ILE A 5 -7.18 -8.56 22.68
C ILE A 5 -6.78 -8.27 21.23
N ARG A 6 -7.10 -7.08 20.75
CA ARG A 6 -6.75 -6.59 19.41
C ARG A 6 -5.91 -5.32 19.57
N PRO A 7 -4.58 -5.42 19.74
CA PRO A 7 -3.73 -4.24 19.77
C PRO A 7 -3.87 -3.45 18.46
N PHE A 8 -3.83 -2.13 18.60
CA PHE A 8 -3.90 -1.17 17.51
C PHE A 8 -2.62 -0.34 17.54
N TYR A 9 -1.82 -0.41 16.48
CA TYR A 9 -0.52 0.25 16.37
C TYR A 9 -0.55 1.36 15.31
N PHE A 10 0.09 2.48 15.61
CA PHE A 10 0.40 3.53 14.65
C PHE A 10 1.85 3.45 14.24
N LEU A 11 2.11 3.36 12.94
CA LEU A 11 3.42 3.60 12.35
C LEU A 11 3.59 5.10 12.19
N ILE A 12 4.60 5.63 12.88
CA ILE A 12 4.88 7.05 12.95
C ILE A 12 6.21 7.31 12.25
N ALA A 13 6.16 8.03 11.14
CA ALA A 13 7.33 8.66 10.56
C ALA A 13 7.49 10.04 11.22
N THR A 14 8.67 10.31 11.77
CA THR A 14 8.97 11.60 12.43
C THR A 14 9.45 12.67 11.45
N GLY A 15 9.65 12.32 10.18
CA GLY A 15 9.99 13.25 9.10
C GLY A 15 8.74 13.79 8.39
N GLY A 16 8.93 14.80 7.53
CA GLY A 16 7.83 15.38 6.73
C GLY A 16 7.44 14.56 5.49
N GLY A 17 8.20 13.51 5.16
CA GLY A 17 8.08 12.72 3.94
C GLY A 17 9.43 12.09 3.58
N TYR A 18 9.45 11.29 2.51
CA TYR A 18 10.66 10.64 2.01
C TYR A 18 11.37 11.53 0.98
N ALA A 19 12.67 11.64 1.11
CA ALA A 19 13.53 12.43 0.23
C ALA A 19 14.19 11.57 -0.86
N GLU A 20 14.70 12.27 -1.88
CA GLU A 20 15.40 11.67 -3.02
C GLU A 20 16.50 10.70 -2.56
N GLY A 21 16.46 9.46 -3.08
CA GLY A 21 17.48 8.44 -2.84
C GLY A 21 17.42 7.74 -1.48
N GLU A 22 16.48 8.10 -0.61
CA GLU A 22 16.26 7.36 0.64
C GLU A 22 15.65 5.98 0.37
N HIS A 23 16.00 5.04 1.25
CA HIS A 23 15.47 3.68 1.22
C HIS A 23 14.95 3.29 2.61
N TYR A 24 13.67 2.96 2.68
CA TYR A 24 12.98 2.54 3.89
C TYR A 24 12.68 1.04 3.83
N LEU A 25 12.97 0.33 4.93
CA LEU A 25 12.54 -1.04 5.13
C LEU A 25 11.59 -1.09 6.34
N GLN A 26 10.38 -1.58 6.10
CA GLN A 26 9.42 -1.91 7.13
C GLN A 26 9.23 -3.42 7.20
N GLU A 27 9.42 -4.00 8.38
CA GLU A 27 9.18 -5.42 8.61
C GLU A 27 8.23 -5.61 9.79
N ILE A 28 7.14 -6.34 9.56
CA ILE A 28 6.12 -6.63 10.59
C ILE A 28 5.86 -8.13 10.60
N THR A 29 5.96 -8.71 11.80
CA THR A 29 5.64 -10.13 12.03
C THR A 29 4.50 -10.24 13.02
N ALA A 30 3.36 -10.76 12.58
CA ALA A 30 2.26 -11.19 13.42
C ALA A 30 2.44 -12.68 13.74
N GLY A 31 2.67 -13.01 15.01
CA GLY A 31 2.83 -14.41 15.44
C GLY A 31 1.53 -15.22 15.32
N ASP A 32 1.62 -16.53 15.50
CA ASP A 32 0.47 -17.44 15.47
C ASP A 32 -0.67 -16.96 16.39
N ASP A 33 -1.91 -17.16 15.93
CA ASP A 33 -3.16 -16.79 16.63
C ASP A 33 -3.29 -15.30 17.03
N THR A 34 -2.37 -14.44 16.56
CA THR A 34 -2.40 -12.99 16.82
C THR A 34 -3.55 -12.34 16.08
N TYR A 35 -4.14 -11.30 16.66
CA TYR A 35 -4.97 -10.35 15.93
C TYR A 35 -4.42 -8.95 16.19
N ALA A 36 -3.80 -8.32 15.19
CA ALA A 36 -3.31 -6.94 15.29
C ALA A 36 -3.87 -6.06 14.17
N ILE A 37 -4.08 -4.79 14.51
CA ILE A 37 -4.38 -3.73 13.56
C ILE A 37 -3.18 -2.79 13.56
N VAL A 38 -2.69 -2.46 12.38
CA VAL A 38 -1.59 -1.52 12.16
C VAL A 38 -2.06 -0.50 11.14
N THR A 39 -1.82 0.77 11.43
CA THR A 39 -2.16 1.89 10.54
C THR A 39 -1.04 2.92 10.56
N THR A 40 -1.08 3.88 9.66
CA THR A 40 -0.19 5.04 9.65
C THR A 40 -0.85 6.22 10.33
N GLN A 41 -0.04 7.16 10.82
CA GLN A 41 -0.57 8.42 11.38
C GLN A 41 -0.95 9.43 10.29
N THR A 42 -0.33 9.30 9.12
CA THR A 42 -0.39 10.27 8.04
C THR A 42 -0.04 9.59 6.71
N PRO A 43 -0.51 10.15 5.58
CA PRO A 43 -0.07 9.75 4.24
C PRO A 43 1.46 9.74 4.09
N THR A 44 1.95 8.89 3.19
CA THR A 44 3.37 8.87 2.84
C THR A 44 3.64 9.94 1.79
N TYR A 45 4.26 11.05 2.20
CA TYR A 45 4.65 12.12 1.28
C TYR A 45 5.97 11.76 0.58
N ILE A 46 6.00 11.81 -0.74
CA ILE A 46 7.24 11.61 -1.50
C ILE A 46 7.69 12.95 -2.09
N TYR A 47 8.86 13.41 -1.67
CA TYR A 47 9.43 14.66 -2.18
C TYR A 47 10.06 14.50 -3.57
N ARG A 48 10.37 15.65 -4.19
CA ARG A 48 10.98 15.77 -5.51
C ARG A 48 12.32 15.03 -5.62
N CYS A 49 12.55 14.37 -6.76
CA CYS A 49 13.80 13.70 -7.10
C CYS A 49 14.52 14.51 -8.21
N ASP A 50 15.23 15.56 -7.80
CA ASP A 50 15.84 16.52 -8.73
C ASP A 50 16.96 15.93 -9.58
N ASN A 51 17.74 15.04 -8.97
CA ASN A 51 18.82 14.31 -9.61
C ASN A 51 18.32 13.04 -10.32
N GLY A 52 17.02 12.76 -10.23
CA GLY A 52 16.39 11.58 -10.82
C GLY A 52 16.72 10.28 -10.08
N ILE A 53 17.14 10.36 -8.81
CA ILE A 53 17.41 9.19 -7.98
C ILE A 53 16.10 8.73 -7.35
N GLU A 54 15.76 7.46 -7.52
CA GLU A 54 14.51 6.90 -7.01
C GLU A 54 14.52 6.79 -5.48
N THR A 55 13.41 7.18 -4.85
CA THR A 55 13.14 6.90 -3.44
C THR A 55 12.42 5.56 -3.31
N VAL A 56 12.83 4.72 -2.36
CA VAL A 56 12.36 3.33 -2.26
C VAL A 56 11.76 3.03 -0.89
N GLN A 57 10.62 2.34 -0.87
CA GLN A 57 10.09 1.66 0.30
C GLN A 57 9.94 0.16 0.04
N GLU A 58 10.56 -0.64 0.90
CA GLU A 58 10.32 -2.08 1.00
C GLU A 58 9.49 -2.39 2.25
N SER A 59 8.47 -3.21 2.08
CA SER A 59 7.62 -3.68 3.17
C SER A 59 7.57 -5.21 3.18
N ARG A 60 7.81 -5.82 4.33
CA ARG A 60 7.78 -7.28 4.54
C ARG A 60 6.82 -7.61 5.66
N TYR A 61 5.84 -8.44 5.35
CA TYR A 61 4.78 -8.81 6.27
C TYR A 61 4.76 -10.33 6.43
N PHE A 62 4.90 -10.81 7.65
CA PHE A 62 4.82 -12.23 8.00
C PHE A 62 3.61 -12.45 8.89
N VAL A 63 2.65 -13.26 8.44
CA VAL A 63 1.39 -13.51 9.16
C VAL A 63 1.33 -14.99 9.53
N GLY A 64 1.46 -15.25 10.83
CA GLY A 64 1.49 -16.59 11.43
C GLY A 64 0.18 -17.36 11.29
N ARG A 65 0.19 -18.63 11.72
CA ARG A 65 -0.95 -19.55 11.57
C ARG A 65 -2.16 -18.98 12.29
N ASN A 66 -3.31 -18.99 11.62
CA ASN A 66 -4.57 -18.43 12.13
C ASN A 66 -4.49 -16.95 12.57
N ALA A 67 -3.40 -16.25 12.28
CA ALA A 67 -3.23 -14.86 12.67
C ALA A 67 -4.04 -13.96 11.73
N PHE A 68 -4.52 -12.85 12.27
CA PHE A 68 -5.26 -11.82 11.57
C PHE A 68 -4.46 -10.53 11.64
N LEU A 69 -3.94 -10.08 10.50
CA LEU A 69 -3.26 -8.80 10.38
C LEU A 69 -4.09 -7.85 9.51
N GLU A 70 -4.50 -6.73 10.10
CA GLU A 70 -5.12 -5.62 9.38
C GLU A 70 -4.08 -4.50 9.22
N LEU A 71 -3.84 -4.09 7.98
CA LEU A 71 -2.92 -3.03 7.58
C LEU A 71 -3.73 -1.93 6.90
N TYR A 72 -4.11 -0.89 7.65
CA TYR A 72 -4.80 0.27 7.13
C TYR A 72 -3.79 1.37 6.82
N MET A 73 -3.15 1.31 5.66
CA MET A 73 -2.18 2.31 5.23
C MET A 73 -2.90 3.49 4.56
N ASP A 74 -2.49 4.70 4.94
CA ASP A 74 -2.85 5.93 4.23
C ASP A 74 -2.20 5.96 2.83
N GLU A 75 -2.75 6.78 1.93
CA GLU A 75 -2.26 6.86 0.56
C GLU A 75 -0.84 7.44 0.43
N VAL A 76 -0.21 7.18 -0.71
CA VAL A 76 0.99 7.90 -1.14
C VAL A 76 0.60 9.24 -1.77
N ILE A 77 1.28 10.32 -1.37
CA ILE A 77 1.11 11.67 -1.91
C ILE A 77 2.42 12.13 -2.53
N PRO A 78 2.59 11.99 -3.86
CA PRO A 78 3.81 12.42 -4.53
C PRO A 78 3.82 13.93 -4.81
N TYR A 79 4.99 14.54 -4.66
CA TYR A 79 5.24 15.95 -4.97
C TYR A 79 5.71 16.10 -6.43
N PRO A 80 5.79 17.33 -6.98
CA PRO A 80 6.25 17.53 -8.33
C PRO A 80 7.67 16.99 -8.50
N ASN A 81 7.91 16.27 -9.60
CA ASN A 81 9.15 15.57 -9.90
C ASN A 81 9.52 14.38 -8.97
N ALA A 82 8.61 13.85 -8.17
CA ALA A 82 8.89 12.63 -7.39
C ALA A 82 9.10 11.40 -8.29
N CYS A 83 10.06 10.55 -7.91
CA CYS A 83 10.27 9.20 -8.45
C CYS A 83 10.22 8.20 -7.29
N TYR A 84 9.24 7.31 -7.28
CA TYR A 84 8.99 6.44 -6.13
C TYR A 84 8.77 4.99 -6.50
N LYS A 85 9.34 4.10 -5.69
CA LYS A 85 9.11 2.66 -5.78
C LYS A 85 8.73 2.06 -4.44
N GLN A 86 7.59 1.39 -4.42
CA GLN A 86 7.07 0.64 -3.28
C GLN A 86 7.01 -0.85 -3.62
N ARG A 87 7.63 -1.69 -2.79
CA ARG A 87 7.58 -3.14 -2.92
C ARG A 87 7.13 -3.78 -1.63
N SER A 88 5.94 -4.35 -1.65
CA SER A 88 5.35 -5.09 -0.53
C SER A 88 5.41 -6.59 -0.81
N VAL A 89 5.93 -7.35 0.16
CA VAL A 89 5.91 -8.81 0.13
C VAL A 89 5.23 -9.31 1.40
N VAL A 90 4.19 -10.13 1.22
CA VAL A 90 3.45 -10.73 2.33
C VAL A 90 3.61 -12.25 2.28
N HIS A 91 3.91 -12.86 3.42
CA HIS A 91 3.94 -14.31 3.62
C HIS A 91 2.83 -14.70 4.60
N LEU A 92 1.88 -15.50 4.13
CA LEU A 92 0.76 -16.00 4.90
C LEU A 92 0.99 -17.47 5.25
N ALA A 93 0.92 -17.80 6.54
CA ALA A 93 0.83 -19.18 7.00
C ALA A 93 -0.60 -19.75 6.78
N PRO A 94 -0.82 -21.07 6.96
CA PRO A 94 -2.15 -21.66 6.90
C PRO A 94 -3.15 -20.99 7.86
N GLY A 95 -4.36 -20.71 7.36
CA GLY A 95 -5.40 -20.02 8.12
C GLY A 95 -5.13 -18.53 8.41
N ALA A 96 -4.01 -17.96 7.95
CA ALA A 96 -3.71 -16.55 8.11
C ALA A 96 -4.65 -15.67 7.28
N VAL A 97 -5.07 -14.55 7.87
CA VAL A 97 -5.95 -13.55 7.26
C VAL A 97 -5.22 -12.22 7.15
N LEU A 98 -5.34 -11.60 5.98
CA LEU A 98 -4.81 -10.27 5.69
C LEU A 98 -5.93 -9.35 5.22
N ILE A 99 -5.99 -8.16 5.79
CA ILE A 99 -6.62 -6.99 5.17
C ILE A 99 -5.52 -5.96 4.97
N LEU A 100 -5.39 -5.43 3.75
CA LEU A 100 -4.44 -4.38 3.44
C LEU A 100 -5.13 -3.30 2.60
N THR A 101 -4.98 -2.05 3.00
CA THR A 101 -5.26 -0.89 2.16
C THR A 101 -3.95 -0.34 1.61
N ASP A 102 -4.00 0.12 0.36
CA ASP A 102 -2.92 0.85 -0.30
C ASP A 102 -3.55 1.86 -1.26
N GLY A 103 -2.80 2.88 -1.64
CA GLY A 103 -3.35 3.94 -2.46
C GLY A 103 -2.33 4.94 -2.96
N LEU A 104 -2.79 5.71 -3.94
CA LEU A 104 -2.05 6.77 -4.58
C LEU A 104 -3.00 7.93 -4.88
N THR A 105 -2.57 9.13 -4.48
CA THR A 105 -3.24 10.36 -4.89
C THR A 105 -2.60 10.93 -6.15
N GLY A 106 -3.27 11.87 -6.80
CA GLY A 106 -2.72 12.70 -7.87
C GLY A 106 -1.62 13.65 -7.36
N GLY A 107 -1.23 13.54 -6.09
CA GLY A 107 -0.14 14.29 -5.51
C GLY A 107 -0.55 15.69 -5.05
N TRP A 108 0.46 16.39 -4.54
CA TRP A 108 0.36 17.77 -4.10
C TRP A 108 1.29 18.64 -4.94
N SER A 109 0.85 19.84 -5.31
CA SER A 109 1.68 20.82 -6.00
C SER A 109 1.36 22.24 -5.49
N PRO A 110 2.36 23.13 -5.36
CA PRO A 110 2.13 24.53 -4.99
C PRO A 110 1.17 25.28 -5.93
N ASP A 111 1.13 24.88 -7.21
CA ASP A 111 0.26 25.49 -8.22
C ASP A 111 -1.09 24.74 -8.40
N GLY A 112 -1.37 23.76 -7.54
CA GLY A 112 -2.61 22.98 -7.54
C GLY A 112 -2.74 21.98 -8.69
N LYS A 113 -1.71 21.79 -9.53
CA LYS A 113 -1.74 20.76 -10.58
C LYS A 113 -1.61 19.37 -9.97
N SER A 114 -2.53 18.49 -10.35
CA SER A 114 -2.41 17.04 -10.09
C SER A 114 -1.48 16.37 -11.12
N PHE A 115 -0.96 15.22 -10.74
CA PHE A 115 -0.14 14.32 -11.56
C PHE A 115 1.15 14.98 -12.05
N ALA A 116 1.83 15.67 -11.14
CA ALA A 116 3.10 16.37 -11.41
C ALA A 116 4.36 15.56 -11.02
N ALA A 117 4.19 14.34 -10.49
CA ALA A 117 5.30 13.42 -10.25
C ALA A 117 5.92 12.97 -11.58
N ARG A 118 7.07 12.28 -11.54
CA ARG A 118 7.63 11.65 -12.75
C ARG A 118 7.11 10.22 -12.90
N CYS A 119 7.44 9.36 -11.94
CA CYS A 119 7.07 7.97 -11.99
C CYS A 119 6.71 7.41 -10.61
N ILE A 120 5.73 6.51 -10.59
CA ILE A 120 5.32 5.75 -9.40
C ILE A 120 5.28 4.28 -9.78
N ASP A 121 5.98 3.45 -9.02
CA ASP A 121 6.06 1.99 -9.17
C ASP A 121 5.65 1.31 -7.85
N GLN A 122 4.37 0.97 -7.70
CA GLN A 122 3.84 0.29 -6.51
C GLN A 122 3.52 -1.17 -6.85
N GLY A 123 4.09 -2.12 -6.11
CA GLY A 123 3.75 -3.52 -6.29
C GLY A 123 3.67 -4.31 -5.00
N ILE A 124 2.76 -5.28 -5.00
CA ILE A 124 2.56 -6.23 -3.92
C ILE A 124 2.62 -7.67 -4.45
N ARG A 125 3.26 -8.54 -3.67
CA ARG A 125 3.19 -9.99 -3.87
C ARG A 125 2.81 -10.66 -2.56
N VAL A 126 1.84 -11.57 -2.63
CA VAL A 126 1.39 -12.35 -1.47
C VAL A 126 1.60 -13.83 -1.73
N PHE A 127 2.31 -14.45 -0.80
CA PHE A 127 2.64 -15.87 -0.81
C PHE A 127 1.87 -16.58 0.30
N ARG A 128 1.41 -17.80 0.02
CA ARG A 128 0.97 -18.76 1.03
C ARG A 128 1.68 -20.07 0.78
N GLU A 129 2.34 -20.60 1.80
CA GLU A 129 3.16 -21.83 1.69
C GLU A 129 4.14 -21.76 0.48
N GLU A 130 4.88 -20.65 0.38
CA GLU A 130 5.82 -20.34 -0.71
C GLU A 130 5.22 -20.25 -2.13
N ARG A 131 3.90 -20.38 -2.26
CA ARG A 131 3.18 -20.20 -3.53
C ARG A 131 2.66 -18.78 -3.64
N LEU A 132 2.96 -18.09 -4.74
CA LEU A 132 2.33 -16.81 -5.08
C LEU A 132 0.83 -17.01 -5.29
N ILE A 133 0.00 -16.35 -4.49
CA ILE A 133 -1.46 -16.43 -4.56
C ILE A 133 -2.12 -15.12 -5.01
N TYR A 134 -1.42 -13.99 -4.88
CA TYR A 134 -1.90 -12.68 -5.34
C TYR A 134 -0.73 -11.79 -5.70
N GLN A 135 -0.88 -11.01 -6.76
CA GLN A 135 0.04 -9.98 -7.17
C GLN A 135 -0.75 -8.82 -7.79
N ASP A 136 -0.36 -7.61 -7.43
CA ASP A 136 -0.77 -6.38 -8.09
C ASP A 136 0.46 -5.51 -8.34
N HIS A 137 0.45 -4.79 -9.45
CA HIS A 137 1.53 -3.91 -9.85
C HIS A 137 0.98 -2.70 -10.60
N LEU A 138 1.05 -1.55 -9.96
CA LEU A 138 0.76 -0.24 -10.52
C LEU A 138 2.07 0.42 -10.93
N TYR A 139 2.21 0.71 -12.23
CA TYR A 139 3.27 1.57 -12.75
C TYR A 139 2.64 2.73 -13.50
N LEU A 140 3.07 3.95 -13.18
CA LEU A 140 2.60 5.18 -13.81
C LEU A 140 3.79 6.04 -14.19
N ASP A 141 3.87 6.43 -15.45
CA ASP A 141 4.79 7.47 -15.94
C ASP A 141 3.98 8.73 -16.23
N MET A 142 3.91 9.61 -15.23
CA MET A 142 3.13 10.85 -15.31
C MET A 142 3.76 11.89 -16.26
N THR A 143 4.95 11.64 -16.79
CA THR A 143 5.56 12.49 -17.82
C THR A 143 5.13 12.11 -19.23
N ALA A 144 4.79 10.84 -19.45
CA ALA A 144 4.41 10.29 -20.75
C ALA A 144 2.90 10.03 -20.88
N GLU A 145 2.23 9.74 -19.76
CA GLU A 145 0.85 9.26 -19.73
C GLU A 145 -0.13 10.35 -19.27
N LYS A 146 -1.33 10.33 -19.84
CA LYS A 146 -2.38 11.29 -19.51
C LYS A 146 -3.31 10.72 -18.45
N MET A 147 -2.97 10.96 -17.18
CA MET A 147 -3.66 10.39 -16.02
C MET A 147 -5.18 10.62 -15.98
N GLN A 148 -5.68 11.66 -16.65
CA GLN A 148 -7.10 12.04 -16.68
C GLN A 148 -7.90 11.37 -17.82
N GLU A 149 -7.27 10.58 -18.68
CA GLU A 149 -7.97 9.83 -19.73
C GLU A 149 -8.59 8.53 -19.17
N MET A 150 -9.62 8.03 -19.86
CA MET A 150 -10.21 6.73 -19.52
C MET A 150 -9.18 5.63 -19.71
N GLY A 151 -9.01 4.77 -18.69
CA GLY A 151 -7.95 3.76 -18.62
C GLY A 151 -6.91 4.06 -17.53
N PHE A 152 -6.83 5.31 -17.06
CA PHE A 152 -6.08 5.72 -15.88
C PHE A 152 -7.04 6.12 -14.76
N PHE A 153 -6.89 7.31 -14.16
CA PHE A 153 -7.78 7.79 -13.11
C PHE A 153 -9.15 8.21 -13.67
N GLY A 154 -9.20 8.61 -14.94
CA GLY A 154 -10.41 9.15 -15.56
C GLY A 154 -10.73 10.57 -15.09
N ARG A 155 -11.53 11.28 -15.89
CA ARG A 155 -11.77 12.72 -15.73
C ARG A 155 -12.34 13.07 -14.35
N GLY A 156 -11.62 13.93 -13.63
CA GLY A 156 -12.05 14.51 -12.36
C GLY A 156 -11.67 13.69 -11.13
N ASN A 157 -11.11 12.49 -11.31
CA ASN A 157 -10.61 11.69 -10.20
C ASN A 157 -9.14 11.98 -9.95
N THR A 158 -8.76 11.93 -8.68
CA THR A 158 -7.40 12.17 -8.21
C THR A 158 -6.94 11.17 -7.16
N ASN A 159 -7.74 10.13 -6.87
CA ASN A 159 -7.38 9.14 -5.87
C ASN A 159 -7.62 7.75 -6.44
N TYR A 160 -6.66 6.88 -6.22
CA TYR A 160 -6.72 5.46 -6.50
C TYR A 160 -6.47 4.72 -5.19
N ASN A 161 -7.41 3.88 -4.80
CA ASN A 161 -7.36 3.16 -3.54
C ASN A 161 -7.72 1.70 -3.79
N VAL A 162 -6.98 0.81 -3.13
CA VAL A 162 -7.16 -0.64 -3.20
C VAL A 162 -7.34 -1.18 -1.80
N VAL A 163 -8.29 -2.10 -1.66
CA VAL A 163 -8.40 -2.93 -0.46
C VAL A 163 -8.24 -4.39 -0.89
N THR A 164 -7.22 -5.04 -0.35
CA THR A 164 -6.96 -6.46 -0.56
C THR A 164 -7.37 -7.22 0.69
N VAL A 165 -8.32 -8.15 0.53
CA VAL A 165 -8.77 -9.05 1.60
C VAL A 165 -8.43 -10.48 1.20
N LEU A 166 -7.58 -11.14 1.98
CA LEU A 166 -7.19 -12.54 1.79
C LEU A 166 -7.57 -13.35 3.03
N ASP A 167 -8.67 -14.08 2.91
CA ASP A 167 -9.21 -15.00 3.91
C ASP A 167 -9.79 -16.22 3.16
N GLU A 168 -9.53 -17.43 3.64
CA GLU A 168 -10.04 -18.67 3.03
C GLU A 168 -11.56 -18.77 3.10
N SER A 169 -12.20 -18.01 3.98
CA SER A 169 -13.65 -17.93 4.13
C SER A 169 -14.32 -16.90 3.20
N VAL A 170 -13.55 -16.11 2.43
CA VAL A 170 -14.12 -15.18 1.45
C VAL A 170 -14.71 -15.97 0.28
N ASP A 171 -16.03 -15.92 0.18
CA ASP A 171 -16.82 -16.55 -0.88
C ASP A 171 -17.74 -15.54 -1.58
N GLN A 172 -18.49 -16.02 -2.57
CA GLN A 172 -19.42 -15.19 -3.35
C GLN A 172 -20.51 -14.55 -2.46
N GLN A 173 -20.99 -15.25 -1.42
CA GLN A 173 -22.00 -14.72 -0.52
C GLN A 173 -21.46 -13.55 0.31
N MET A 174 -20.22 -13.67 0.76
CA MET A 174 -19.52 -12.59 1.45
C MET A 174 -19.33 -11.37 0.53
N VAL A 175 -18.91 -11.58 -0.72
CA VAL A 175 -18.75 -10.48 -1.70
C VAL A 175 -20.08 -9.77 -1.96
N GLU A 176 -21.18 -10.49 -2.14
CA GLU A 176 -22.51 -9.92 -2.35
C GLU A 176 -23.01 -9.14 -1.14
N ARG A 177 -22.64 -9.55 0.08
CA ARG A 177 -22.98 -8.84 1.31
C ARG A 177 -22.24 -7.50 1.44
N ILE A 178 -20.98 -7.42 0.99
CA ILE A 178 -20.15 -6.21 1.11
C ILE A 178 -20.48 -5.18 0.01
N ARG A 179 -21.04 -5.61 -1.13
CA ARG A 179 -21.42 -4.71 -2.25
C ARG A 179 -22.76 -3.98 -2.08
N LYS A 180 -23.53 -4.29 -1.03
CA LYS A 180 -24.81 -3.64 -0.72
C LYS A 180 -24.59 -2.43 0.17
#